data_AF-A0A935WR04-F1
#
_entry.id   AF-A0A935WR04-F1
#
_cell.length_a   1.000
_cell.length_b   1.000
_cell.length_c   1.000
_cell.angle_alpha   90.00
_cell.angle_beta   90.00
_cell.angle_gamma   90.00
#
_symmetry.space_group_name_H-M   'P 1'
#
loop_
_entity.id
_entity.type
_entity.pdbx_description
1 polymer ?
#
loop_
_entity_poly.entity_id
_entity_poly.type
_entity_poly.pdbx_seq_one_letter_code
_entity_poly.pdbx_strand_id
1 'polypeptide(L)'
;MGLKEATNLRLVSPRGFAPRFGRDVVYTDEGRTETLRFGVGLEYRITFGDGTVRIRDRATGDVLFEKSGYPWTFATLDEVIWTSLDREIIVCFRNTRPWVIRYRAAVATQISTPPAR
;
A
#
# COMPACT_ATOMS: atom_id res chain seq x y z
N MET A 1 39.91 -5.69 8.42
CA MET A 1 39.57 -6.10 7.05
C MET A 1 38.09 -6.46 7.01
N GLY A 2 37.27 -5.65 6.35
CA GLY A 2 35.80 -5.75 6.45
C GLY A 2 35.21 -6.74 5.45
N LEU A 3 34.60 -7.81 5.96
CA LEU A 3 33.59 -8.55 5.21
C LEU A 3 32.43 -7.58 4.94
N LYS A 4 32.17 -7.26 3.68
CA LYS A 4 30.96 -6.55 3.28
C LYS A 4 29.92 -7.60 2.93
N GLU A 5 28.97 -7.82 3.84
CA GLU A 5 27.83 -8.68 3.62
C GLU A 5 26.80 -7.94 2.75
N ALA A 6 26.47 -8.51 1.60
CA ALA A 6 25.47 -7.99 0.68
C ALA A 6 24.27 -8.95 0.63
N THR A 7 23.39 -8.83 1.62
CA THR A 7 22.17 -9.64 1.71
C THR A 7 21.15 -9.12 0.69
N ASN A 8 20.52 -10.00 -0.09
CA ASN A 8 19.46 -9.73 -1.08
C ASN A 8 19.85 -9.25 -2.49
N LEU A 9 21.13 -9.36 -2.89
CA LEU A 9 21.54 -9.14 -4.28
C LEU A 9 21.72 -10.46 -5.05
N ARG A 10 21.41 -10.44 -6.34
CA ARG A 10 21.74 -11.45 -7.34
C ARG A 10 22.77 -10.85 -8.28
N LEU A 11 23.81 -11.63 -8.59
CA LEU A 11 24.72 -11.29 -9.67
C LEU A 11 24.00 -11.49 -11.02
N VAL A 12 23.83 -10.42 -11.78
CA VAL A 12 23.23 -10.43 -13.12
C VAL A 12 24.30 -10.45 -14.21
N SER A 13 25.48 -9.90 -13.91
CA SER A 13 26.67 -9.98 -14.75
C SER A 13 27.94 -9.81 -13.89
N PRO A 14 29.16 -10.05 -14.39
CA PRO A 14 30.40 -9.95 -13.60
C PRO A 14 30.65 -8.59 -12.93
N ARG A 15 29.89 -7.55 -13.30
CA ARG A 15 29.90 -6.22 -12.69
C ARG A 15 28.51 -5.70 -12.30
N GLY A 16 27.47 -6.52 -12.42
CA GLY A 16 26.09 -6.13 -12.22
C GLY A 16 25.46 -6.91 -11.07
N PHE A 17 25.05 -6.21 -10.03
CA PHE A 17 24.16 -6.74 -9.02
C PHE A 17 22.75 -6.21 -9.29
N ALA A 18 21.75 -7.07 -9.23
CA ALA A 18 20.36 -6.67 -9.19
C ALA A 18 19.69 -7.24 -7.93
N PRO A 19 18.61 -6.63 -7.43
CA PRO A 19 17.81 -7.21 -6.37
C PRO A 19 17.34 -8.63 -6.73
N ARG A 20 17.33 -9.57 -5.77
CA ARG A 20 16.68 -10.86 -5.98
C ARG A 20 15.17 -10.63 -6.18
N PHE A 21 14.64 -11.12 -7.30
CA PHE A 21 13.20 -11.17 -7.56
C PHE A 21 12.49 -11.98 -6.47
N GLY A 22 11.33 -11.50 -6.00
CA GLY A 22 10.48 -12.21 -5.04
C GLY A 22 10.63 -11.78 -3.57
N ARG A 23 11.35 -10.69 -3.28
CA ARG A 23 11.34 -10.05 -1.95
C ARG A 23 10.83 -8.62 -2.08
N ASP A 24 9.65 -8.41 -1.53
CA ASP A 24 9.00 -7.10 -1.46
C ASP A 24 9.56 -6.33 -0.25
N VAL A 25 9.81 -5.02 -0.40
CA VAL A 25 10.15 -4.13 0.72
C VAL A 25 9.00 -4.19 1.73
N VAL A 26 9.28 -4.67 2.94
CA VAL A 26 8.35 -4.64 4.08
C VAL A 26 8.71 -3.41 4.88
N TYR A 27 7.77 -2.48 5.04
CA TYR A 27 8.03 -1.29 5.85
C TYR A 27 7.58 -1.57 7.29
N THR A 28 8.37 -1.13 8.27
CA THR A 28 8.20 -1.50 9.69
C THR A 28 6.89 -0.97 10.31
N ASP A 29 6.29 0.06 9.72
CA ASP A 29 5.02 0.67 10.14
C ASP A 29 3.79 0.09 9.42
N GLU A 30 3.92 -1.06 8.76
CA GLU A 30 2.85 -1.63 7.94
C GLU A 30 2.01 -2.64 8.72
N GLY A 31 0.69 -2.47 8.64
CA GLY A 31 -0.26 -3.51 9.00
C GLY A 31 -0.50 -4.43 7.80
N ARG A 32 -1.75 -4.53 7.37
CA ARG A 32 -2.16 -5.39 6.26
C ARG A 32 -1.82 -4.70 4.93
N THR A 33 -0.92 -5.28 4.16
CA THR A 33 -0.51 -4.77 2.84
C THR A 33 -1.01 -5.68 1.73
N GLU A 34 -1.60 -5.08 0.69
CA GLU A 34 -2.13 -5.78 -0.47
C GLU A 34 -1.71 -5.12 -1.78
N THR A 35 -1.77 -5.89 -2.87
CA THR A 35 -1.46 -5.39 -4.21
C THR A 35 -2.70 -4.78 -4.84
N LEU A 36 -2.53 -3.61 -5.42
CA LEU A 36 -3.55 -2.83 -6.08
C LEU A 36 -3.12 -2.58 -7.52
N ARG A 37 -3.94 -2.95 -8.50
CA ARG A 37 -3.65 -2.75 -9.92
C ARG A 37 -4.66 -1.81 -10.54
N PHE A 38 -4.16 -0.74 -11.15
CA PHE A 38 -4.98 0.22 -11.88
C PHE A 38 -4.61 0.21 -13.34
N GLY A 39 -5.48 -0.34 -14.18
CA GLY A 39 -5.24 -0.42 -15.61
C GLY A 39 -4.00 -1.25 -15.98
N VAL A 40 -3.55 -1.11 -17.23
CA VAL A 40 -2.48 -1.94 -17.78
C VAL A 40 -1.12 -1.38 -17.36
N GLY A 41 -0.37 -2.18 -16.60
CA GLY A 41 1.06 -1.96 -16.37
C GLY A 41 1.44 -1.12 -15.15
N LEU A 42 0.47 -0.58 -14.38
CA LEU A 42 0.74 0.15 -13.14
C LEU A 42 0.34 -0.70 -11.92
N GLU A 43 1.32 -0.98 -11.08
CA GLU A 43 1.13 -1.72 -9.83
C GLU A 43 1.42 -0.82 -8.63
N TYR A 44 0.50 -0.86 -7.68
CA TYR A 44 0.55 -0.12 -6.44
C TYR A 44 0.44 -1.08 -5.26
N ARG A 45 0.82 -0.62 -4.08
CA ARG A 45 0.52 -1.29 -2.83
C ARG A 45 -0.40 -0.44 -1.99
N ILE A 46 -1.47 -1.05 -1.51
CA ILE A 46 -2.32 -0.47 -0.48
C ILE A 46 -1.94 -1.09 0.87
N THR A 47 -1.74 -0.24 1.88
CA THR A 47 -1.42 -0.65 3.23
C THR A 47 -2.48 -0.09 4.17
N PHE A 48 -3.06 -0.96 4.99
CA PHE A 48 -3.95 -0.64 6.09
C PHE A 48 -3.15 -0.69 7.40
N GLY A 49 -2.88 0.47 7.97
CA GLY A 49 -2.21 0.62 9.27
C GLY A 49 -3.20 0.96 10.38
N ASP A 50 -2.67 1.32 11.55
CA ASP A 50 -3.47 1.78 12.69
C ASP A 50 -4.22 3.06 12.33
N GLY A 51 -5.54 2.97 12.15
CA GLY A 51 -6.39 4.08 11.71
C GLY A 51 -5.96 4.77 10.41
N THR A 52 -5.17 4.10 9.56
CA THR A 52 -4.53 4.69 8.39
C THR A 52 -4.67 3.84 7.12
N VAL A 53 -4.76 4.51 5.97
CA VAL A 53 -4.60 3.92 4.64
C VAL A 53 -3.47 4.64 3.93
N ARG A 54 -2.55 3.87 3.37
CA ARG A 54 -1.44 4.38 2.55
C ARG A 54 -1.41 3.67 1.21
N ILE A 55 -1.14 4.41 0.14
CA ILE A 55 -0.93 3.87 -1.21
C ILE A 55 0.47 4.22 -1.65
N ARG A 56 1.23 3.22 -2.07
CA ARG A 56 2.59 3.37 -2.59
C ARG A 56 2.71 2.91 -4.03
N ASP A 57 3.59 3.57 -4.78
CA ASP A 57 4.08 3.05 -6.05
C ASP A 57 4.90 1.78 -5.80
N ARG A 58 4.62 0.69 -6.53
CA ARG A 58 5.36 -0.57 -6.33
C ARG A 58 6.80 -0.49 -6.84
N ALA A 59 7.06 0.29 -7.89
CA ALA A 59 8.37 0.37 -8.53
C ALA A 59 9.33 1.28 -7.74
N THR A 60 8.86 2.44 -7.27
CA THR A 60 9.71 3.41 -6.54
C THR A 60 9.59 3.29 -5.02
N GLY A 61 8.47 2.77 -4.51
CA GLY A 61 8.17 2.77 -3.08
C GLY A 61 7.67 4.11 -2.54
N ASP A 62 7.45 5.09 -3.40
CA ASP A 62 6.98 6.42 -3.01
C ASP A 62 5.55 6.38 -2.47
N VAL A 63 5.29 7.14 -1.41
CA VAL A 63 3.94 7.33 -0.87
C VAL A 63 3.18 8.29 -1.75
N LEU A 64 2.20 7.78 -2.49
CA LEU A 64 1.34 8.57 -3.38
C LEU A 64 0.12 9.13 -2.65
N PHE A 65 -0.29 8.45 -1.57
CA PHE A 65 -1.41 8.87 -0.75
C PHE A 65 -1.27 8.30 0.65
N GLU A 66 -1.62 9.14 1.63
CA GLU A 66 -1.73 8.74 3.01
C GLU A 66 -2.92 9.47 3.64
N LYS A 67 -3.71 8.71 4.39
CA LYS A 67 -4.82 9.26 5.14
C LYS A 67 -4.96 8.55 6.48
N SER A 68 -5.09 9.35 7.52
CA SER A 68 -5.46 8.93 8.87
C SER A 68 -6.91 9.28 9.21
N GLY A 69 -7.39 8.75 10.33
CA GLY A 69 -8.75 9.01 10.84
C GLY A 69 -9.74 7.88 10.56
N TYR A 70 -9.25 6.69 10.23
CA TYR A 70 -10.08 5.50 10.14
C TYR A 70 -10.28 4.87 11.53
N PRO A 71 -11.44 4.26 11.81
CA PRO A 71 -11.80 3.78 13.15
C PRO A 71 -11.32 2.36 13.47
N TRP A 72 -10.47 1.78 12.61
CA TRP A 72 -9.84 0.50 12.86
C TRP A 72 -8.46 0.67 13.49
N THR A 73 -7.98 -0.42 14.06
CA THR A 73 -6.64 -0.54 14.65
C THR A 73 -5.93 -1.76 14.12
N PHE A 74 -4.64 -1.93 14.44
CA PHE A 74 -3.91 -3.16 14.09
C PHE A 74 -4.62 -4.45 14.54
N ALA A 75 -5.30 -4.42 15.69
CA ALA A 75 -6.03 -5.56 16.23
C ALA A 75 -7.33 -5.89 15.47
N THR A 76 -7.82 -4.98 14.60
CA THR A 76 -9.10 -5.10 13.89
C THR A 76 -8.93 -5.05 12.37
N LEU A 77 -7.71 -5.16 11.85
CA LEU A 77 -7.42 -5.10 10.41
C LEU A 77 -8.06 -6.25 9.60
N ASP A 78 -8.29 -7.40 10.23
CA ASP A 78 -8.97 -8.53 9.58
C ASP A 78 -10.43 -8.23 9.25
N GLU A 79 -11.03 -7.23 9.91
CA GLU A 79 -12.40 -6.79 9.66
C GLU A 79 -12.50 -5.75 8.54
N VAL A 80 -11.36 -5.24 8.06
CA VAL A 80 -11.32 -4.31 6.94
C VAL A 80 -11.58 -5.08 5.65
N ILE A 81 -12.65 -4.73 4.95
CA ILE A 81 -13.00 -5.27 3.64
C ILE A 81 -12.80 -4.16 2.63
N TRP A 82 -12.09 -4.44 1.55
CA TRP A 82 -11.89 -3.45 0.49
C TRP A 82 -12.04 -4.08 -0.88
N THR A 83 -12.34 -3.23 -1.85
CA THR A 83 -12.35 -3.58 -3.27
C THR A 83 -11.97 -2.36 -4.10
N SER A 84 -11.53 -2.60 -5.33
CA SER A 84 -11.24 -1.55 -6.31
C SER A 84 -12.18 -1.69 -7.50
N LEU A 85 -12.77 -0.58 -7.94
CA LEU A 85 -13.58 -0.50 -9.15
C LEU A 85 -13.15 0.73 -9.95
N ASP A 86 -12.70 0.51 -11.19
CA ASP A 86 -12.17 1.55 -12.07
C ASP A 86 -11.21 2.50 -11.34
N ARG A 87 -11.69 3.73 -11.04
CA ARG A 87 -10.93 4.80 -10.42
C ARG A 87 -11.12 4.96 -8.91
N GLU A 88 -11.74 3.98 -8.27
CA GLU A 88 -12.19 4.07 -6.90
C GLU A 88 -11.71 2.87 -6.08
N ILE A 89 -11.28 3.15 -4.86
CA ILE A 89 -11.06 2.16 -3.82
C ILE A 89 -12.16 2.35 -2.80
N ILE A 90 -12.93 1.30 -2.59
CA ILE A 90 -14.03 1.28 -1.63
C ILE A 90 -13.52 0.48 -0.44
N VAL A 91 -13.46 1.14 0.71
CA VAL A 91 -13.05 0.52 1.98
C VAL A 91 -14.26 0.49 2.90
N CYS A 92 -14.49 -0.65 3.52
CA CYS A 92 -15.58 -0.90 4.44
C CYS A 92 -15.01 -1.41 5.77
N PHE A 93 -15.59 -0.93 6.85
CA PHE A 93 -15.28 -1.38 8.20
C PHE A 93 -16.57 -1.47 9.03
N ARG A 94 -16.55 -2.30 10.08
CA ARG A 94 -17.73 -2.62 10.89
C ARG A 94 -18.52 -1.36 11.28
N ASN A 95 -19.84 -1.39 11.06
CA ASN A 95 -20.79 -0.35 11.47
C ASN A 95 -20.51 1.07 10.94
N THR A 96 -19.71 1.20 9.89
CA THR A 96 -19.36 2.50 9.28
C THR A 96 -19.84 2.55 7.85
N ARG A 97 -20.07 3.77 7.33
CA ARG A 97 -20.35 3.93 5.91
C ARG A 97 -19.08 3.67 5.11
N PRO A 98 -19.19 3.12 3.88
CA PRO A 98 -18.03 2.91 3.03
C PRO A 98 -17.26 4.21 2.79
N TRP A 99 -15.94 4.15 2.93
CA TRP A 99 -15.04 5.20 2.48
C TRP A 99 -14.73 4.99 1.01
N VAL A 100 -14.79 6.06 0.24
CA VAL A 100 -14.43 6.06 -1.18
C VAL A 100 -13.19 6.92 -1.36
N ILE A 101 -12.10 6.27 -1.72
CA ILE A 101 -10.84 6.92 -2.12
C ILE A 101 -10.83 6.91 -3.64
N ARG A 102 -10.90 8.08 -4.26
CA ARG A 102 -10.75 8.18 -5.71
C ARG A 102 -9.31 8.43 -6.06
N TYR A 103 -8.86 7.91 -7.19
CA TYR A 103 -7.59 8.30 -7.75
C TYR A 103 -7.77 9.04 -9.07
N ARG A 104 -6.96 10.07 -9.26
CA ARG A 104 -6.73 10.72 -10.54
C ARG A 104 -5.31 10.39 -10.96
N ALA A 105 -5.02 10.37 -12.27
CA ALA A 105 -3.66 10.08 -12.75
C ALA A 105 -2.63 10.92 -11.95
N ALA A 106 -1.66 10.22 -11.36
CA ALA A 106 -0.60 10.72 -10.47
C ALA A 106 -0.97 11.13 -9.02
N VAL A 107 -2.26 11.19 -8.62
CA VAL A 107 -2.64 11.60 -7.24
C VAL A 107 -3.90 10.87 -6.77
N ALA A 108 -3.83 10.18 -5.63
CA ALA A 108 -5.02 9.67 -4.94
C ALA A 108 -5.62 10.74 -4.00
N THR A 109 -6.94 10.81 -3.91
CA THR A 109 -7.68 11.80 -3.11
C THR A 109 -8.95 11.15 -2.53
N GLN A 110 -9.12 11.23 -1.22
CA GLN A 110 -10.36 10.79 -0.57
C GLN A 110 -11.51 11.75 -0.91
N ILE A 111 -12.67 11.21 -1.30
CA ILE A 111 -13.84 12.03 -1.68
C ILE A 111 -14.97 11.91 -0.66
N SER A 112 -15.04 10.81 0.10
CA SER A 112 -16.01 10.68 1.18
C SER A 112 -15.33 10.36 2.51
N THR A 113 -15.68 11.15 3.53
CA THR A 113 -15.47 10.81 4.93
C THR A 113 -16.82 10.36 5.49
N PRO A 114 -16.94 9.19 6.13
CA PRO A 114 -18.16 8.81 6.80
C PRO A 114 -18.42 9.80 7.93
N PRO A 115 -19.71 10.13 8.16
CA PRO A 115 -20.08 11.02 9.23
C PRO A 115 -19.63 10.43 10.57
N ALA A 116 -19.01 11.27 11.41
CA ALA A 116 -18.83 10.96 12.82
C ALA A 116 -20.23 10.75 13.43
N ARG A 117 -20.43 9.62 14.10
CA ARG A 117 -21.60 9.41 14.93
C ARG A 117 -21.44 10.13 16.26
#